data_AF-A0A958Y450-F1
#
_entry.id   AF-A0A958Y450-F1
#
_cell.length_a   1.000
_cell.length_b   1.000
_cell.length_c   1.000
_cell.angle_alpha   90.00
_cell.angle_beta   90.00
_cell.angle_gamma   90.00
#
_symmetry.space_group_name_H-M   'P 1'
#
loop_
_entity.id
_entity.type
_entity.pdbx_description
1 polymer ?
#
loop_
_entity_poly.entity_id
_entity_poly.type
_entity_poly.pdbx_seq_one_letter_code
_entity_poly.pdbx_strand_id
1 'polypeptide(L)'
;MKLKFDSRGNLIPYEKIELSFDEFESFYIDNFEGLNEIRKEIFENYQTYLSDFREQISEDFIQWVDGSYITRKANPRDIDFVMMIEHETFDR
;
A
#
# COMPACT_ATOMS: atom_id res chain seq x y z
N MET A 1 7.83 4.41 -12.09
CA MET A 1 6.92 5.56 -12.36
C MET A 1 7.26 6.75 -11.43
N LYS A 2 6.86 8.01 -11.69
CA LYS A 2 6.99 9.11 -10.70
C LYS A 2 5.60 9.58 -10.26
N LEU A 3 5.20 9.20 -9.04
CA LEU A 3 3.93 9.64 -8.44
C LEU A 3 3.95 11.16 -8.23
N LYS A 4 2.76 11.77 -8.32
CA LYS A 4 2.56 13.20 -8.20
C LYS A 4 1.57 13.50 -7.08
N PHE A 5 1.69 14.67 -6.49
CA PHE A 5 0.84 15.09 -5.38
C PHE A 5 0.33 16.51 -5.59
N ASP A 6 -0.89 16.77 -5.13
CA ASP A 6 -1.46 18.11 -5.09
C ASP A 6 -0.79 18.99 -4.01
N SER A 7 -1.23 20.24 -3.90
CA SER A 7 -0.71 21.19 -2.89
C SER A 7 -1.04 20.81 -1.44
N ARG A 8 -1.95 19.85 -1.23
CA ARG A 8 -2.32 19.29 0.08
C ARG A 8 -1.62 17.96 0.37
N GLY A 9 -0.83 17.45 -0.57
CA GLY A 9 -0.08 16.21 -0.43
C GLY A 9 -0.87 14.95 -0.77
N ASN A 10 -2.04 15.05 -1.41
CA ASN A 10 -2.81 13.89 -1.87
C ASN A 10 -2.32 13.41 -3.24
N LEU A 11 -2.35 12.10 -3.46
CA LEU A 11 -1.93 11.47 -4.71
C LEU A 11 -2.79 11.95 -5.88
N ILE A 12 -2.14 12.28 -7.00
CA ILE A 12 -2.81 12.66 -8.25
C ILE A 12 -2.19 11.90 -9.44
N PRO A 13 -2.99 11.60 -10.48
CA PRO A 13 -4.43 11.88 -10.63
C PRO A 13 -5.32 11.15 -9.60
N TYR A 14 -6.52 11.68 -9.34
CA TYR A 14 -7.49 11.10 -8.39
C TYR A 14 -8.22 9.90 -9.01
N GLU A 15 -7.43 8.93 -9.46
CA GLU A 15 -7.87 7.69 -10.09
C GLU A 15 -6.99 6.54 -9.62
N LYS A 16 -7.32 5.32 -10.03
CA LYS A 16 -6.50 4.15 -9.71
C LYS A 16 -5.17 4.24 -10.45
N ILE A 17 -4.08 4.19 -9.70
CA ILE A 17 -2.73 4.12 -10.22
C ILE A 17 -2.23 2.71 -9.97
N GLU A 18 -1.99 1.96 -11.05
CA GLU A 18 -1.39 0.63 -10.96
C GLU A 18 0.11 0.76 -10.73
N LEU A 19 0.61 0.04 -9.74
CA LEU A 19 2.02 -0.05 -9.38
C LEU A 19 2.36 -1.52 -9.17
N SER A 20 3.57 -1.92 -9.57
CA SER A 20 4.13 -3.16 -9.03
C SER A 20 4.41 -3.00 -7.54
N PHE A 21 4.55 -4.12 -6.83
CA PHE A 21 4.94 -4.11 -5.42
C PHE A 21 6.30 -3.42 -5.22
N ASP A 22 7.26 -3.70 -6.10
CA ASP A 22 8.59 -3.05 -6.09
C ASP A 22 8.51 -1.54 -6.33
N GLU A 23 7.64 -1.08 -7.23
CA GLU A 23 7.44 0.35 -7.45
C GLU A 23 6.81 1.04 -6.23
N PHE A 24 5.89 0.36 -5.56
CA PHE A 24 5.27 0.85 -4.32
C PHE A 24 6.32 0.99 -3.21
N GLU A 25 7.09 -0.06 -2.96
CA GLU A 25 8.17 -0.08 -1.96
C GLU A 25 9.21 0.99 -2.26
N SER A 26 9.71 1.03 -3.51
CA SER A 26 10.72 2.00 -3.90
C SER A 26 10.26 3.45 -3.73
N PHE A 27 8.98 3.75 -3.98
CA PHE A 27 8.46 5.11 -3.85
C PHE A 27 8.17 5.50 -2.40
N TYR A 28 7.44 4.65 -1.67
CA TYR A 28 6.92 4.98 -0.35
C TYR A 28 7.88 4.64 0.79
N ILE A 29 8.93 3.85 0.52
CA ILE A 29 9.96 3.46 1.47
C ILE A 29 11.32 4.01 1.05
N ASP A 30 11.92 3.50 -0.01
CA ASP A 30 13.34 3.79 -0.32
C ASP A 30 13.60 5.27 -0.65
N ASN A 31 12.67 5.88 -1.40
CA ASN A 31 12.83 7.23 -1.93
C ASN A 31 11.85 8.24 -1.31
N PHE A 32 11.26 7.92 -0.15
CA PHE A 32 10.32 8.83 0.49
C PHE A 32 11.01 10.08 1.05
N GLU A 33 10.51 11.27 0.67
CA GLU A 33 11.04 12.54 1.15
C GLU A 33 10.55 12.82 2.58
N GLY A 34 11.35 12.48 3.60
CA GLY A 34 11.07 12.82 5.01
C GLY A 34 11.55 11.77 6.01
N LEU A 35 11.11 11.92 7.27
CA LEU A 35 11.28 10.85 8.28
C LEU A 35 10.42 9.66 7.87
N ASN A 36 11.02 8.47 7.79
CA ASN A 36 10.39 7.30 7.20
C ASN A 36 10.29 6.08 8.14
N GLU A 37 10.77 6.18 9.38
CA GLU A 37 10.81 5.04 10.30
C GLU A 37 9.42 4.43 10.55
N ILE A 38 8.41 5.27 10.82
CA ILE A 38 7.03 4.80 11.06
C ILE A 38 6.43 4.14 9.81
N ARG A 39 6.69 4.70 8.63
CA ARG A 39 6.22 4.15 7.35
C ARG A 39 6.84 2.80 7.06
N LYS A 40 8.14 2.66 7.34
CA LYS A 40 8.89 1.42 7.19
C LYS A 40 8.36 0.35 8.15
N GLU A 41 8.16 0.68 9.42
CA GLU A 41 7.57 -0.25 10.40
C GLU A 41 6.17 -0.72 9.96
N ILE A 42 5.30 0.21 9.51
CA ILE A 42 3.99 -0.15 8.98
C ILE A 42 4.12 -1.07 7.75
N PHE A 43 5.08 -0.81 6.87
CA PHE A 43 5.31 -1.61 5.67
C PHE A 43 5.81 -3.01 5.97
N GLU A 44 6.74 -3.17 6.92
CA GLU A 44 7.25 -4.48 7.36
C GLU A 44 6.13 -5.34 7.98
N ASN A 45 5.27 -4.72 8.80
CA ASN A 45 4.08 -5.37 9.35
C ASN A 45 3.08 -5.74 8.24
N TYR A 46 2.92 -4.86 7.25
CA TYR A 46 2.07 -5.11 6.09
C TYR A 46 2.59 -6.25 5.20
N GLN A 47 3.90 -6.35 4.97
CA GLN A 47 4.52 -7.47 4.27
C GLN A 47 4.28 -8.78 5.00
N THR A 48 4.40 -8.78 6.33
CA THR A 48 4.08 -9.95 7.16
C THR A 48 2.62 -10.35 7.00
N TYR A 49 1.69 -9.38 7.09
CA TYR A 49 0.27 -9.61 6.85
C TYR A 49 0.00 -10.21 5.46
N LEU A 50 0.64 -9.69 4.40
CA LEU A 50 0.49 -10.20 3.04
C LEU A 50 1.02 -11.62 2.90
N SER A 51 2.13 -11.96 3.58
CA SER A 51 2.67 -13.31 3.61
C SER A 51 1.69 -14.28 4.28
N ASP A 52 1.19 -13.92 5.46
CA ASP A 52 0.23 -14.73 6.20
C ASP A 52 -1.07 -14.91 5.41
N PHE A 53 -1.57 -13.84 4.78
CA PHE A 53 -2.77 -13.90 3.94
C PHE A 53 -2.59 -14.85 2.75
N ARG A 54 -1.44 -14.79 2.07
CA ARG A 54 -1.13 -15.68 0.95
C ARG A 54 -1.09 -17.14 1.36
N GLU A 55 -0.46 -17.43 2.49
CA GLU A 55 -0.32 -18.79 3.00
C GLU A 55 -1.64 -19.36 3.50
N GLN A 56 -2.46 -18.55 4.17
CA GLN A 56 -3.63 -19.03 4.91
C GLN A 56 -4.95 -18.88 4.15
N ILE A 57 -5.05 -17.95 3.20
CA ILE A 57 -6.33 -17.56 2.59
C ILE A 57 -6.26 -17.68 1.06
N SER A 58 -5.43 -16.89 0.38
CA SER A 58 -5.36 -16.89 -1.08
C SER A 58 -4.04 -16.37 -1.61
N GLU A 59 -3.40 -17.14 -2.50
CA GLU A 59 -2.25 -16.68 -3.27
C GLU A 59 -2.63 -15.61 -4.30
N ASP A 60 -3.88 -15.65 -4.78
CA ASP A 60 -4.42 -14.74 -5.78
C ASP A 60 -5.42 -13.74 -5.15
N PHE A 61 -5.10 -12.45 -5.26
CA PHE A 61 -5.98 -11.37 -4.85
C PHE A 61 -5.63 -10.05 -5.55
N ILE A 62 -6.59 -9.13 -5.60
CA ILE A 62 -6.37 -7.74 -6.00
C ILE A 62 -6.43 -6.87 -4.74
N GLN A 63 -5.51 -5.93 -4.62
CA GLN A 63 -5.46 -5.02 -3.49
C GLN A 63 -5.46 -3.57 -3.94
N TRP A 64 -6.31 -2.77 -3.33
CA TRP A 64 -6.30 -1.31 -3.47
C TRP A 64 -5.85 -0.70 -2.16
N VAL A 65 -4.81 0.14 -2.22
CA VAL A 65 -4.26 0.85 -1.07
C VAL A 65 -4.69 2.31 -1.16
N ASP A 66 -5.14 2.88 -0.05
CA ASP A 66 -5.58 4.27 0.05
C ASP A 66 -5.20 4.87 1.42
N GLY A 67 -5.86 5.97 1.78
CA GLY A 67 -5.75 6.58 3.08
C GLY A 67 -4.45 7.35 3.25
N SER A 68 -4.10 7.61 4.51
CA SER A 68 -3.05 8.57 4.81
C SER A 68 -1.64 8.09 4.45
N TYR A 69 -1.47 6.77 4.31
CA TYR A 69 -0.20 6.14 3.97
C TYR A 69 0.31 6.54 2.59
N ILE A 70 -0.56 6.55 1.57
CA ILE A 70 -0.16 6.85 0.19
C ILE A 70 -0.03 8.36 -0.11
N THR A 71 -0.20 9.22 0.90
CA THR A 71 -0.04 10.68 0.80
C THR A 71 1.37 11.13 1.18
N ARG A 72 1.66 12.42 1.07
CA ARG A 72 2.89 13.05 1.59
C ARG A 72 2.91 13.29 3.11
N LYS A 73 1.92 12.81 3.86
CA LYS A 73 1.88 12.99 5.32
C LYS A 73 3.09 12.31 5.96
N ALA A 74 4.00 13.05 6.60
CA ALA A 74 5.25 12.47 7.13
C ALA A 74 5.03 11.23 8.03
N ASN A 75 4.05 11.30 8.92
CA ASN A 75 3.73 10.24 9.88
C ASN A 75 2.29 9.73 9.66
N PRO A 76 2.07 8.77 8.74
CA PRO A 76 0.83 8.01 8.72
C PRO A 76 0.72 7.17 10.00
N ARG A 77 -0.51 6.79 10.39
CA ARG A 77 -0.73 5.98 11.59
C ARG A 77 -0.81 4.49 11.27
N ASP A 78 -1.27 4.20 10.07
CA ASP A 78 -1.68 2.90 9.55
C ASP A 78 -1.58 2.92 8.01
N ILE A 79 -1.83 1.75 7.41
CA ILE A 79 -2.03 1.56 5.98
C ILE A 79 -3.46 1.05 5.75
N ASP A 80 -4.21 1.77 4.93
CA ASP A 80 -5.59 1.43 4.59
C ASP A 80 -5.60 0.68 3.25
N PHE A 81 -6.25 -0.48 3.20
CA PHE A 81 -6.41 -1.22 1.96
C PHE A 81 -7.73 -2.00 1.91
N VAL A 82 -8.17 -2.28 0.68
CA VAL A 82 -9.25 -3.23 0.38
C VAL A 82 -8.64 -4.43 -0.32
N MET A 83 -9.01 -5.62 0.12
CA MET A 83 -8.64 -6.86 -0.52
C MET A 83 -9.82 -7.48 -1.23
N MET A 84 -9.63 -7.85 -2.50
CA MET A 84 -10.61 -8.53 -3.33
C MET A 84 -10.08 -9.91 -3.65
N ILE A 85 -10.87 -10.92 -3.31
CA ILE A 85 -10.63 -12.33 -3.62
C ILE A 85 -11.77 -12.85 -4.48
N GLU A 86 -11.52 -13.95 -5.18
CA GLU A 86 -12.57 -14.70 -5.86
C GLU A 86 -13.58 -15.28 -4.85
N HIS A 87 -14.84 -15.37 -5.26
CA HIS A 87 -15.91 -15.84 -4.38
C HIS A 87 -15.68 -17.27 -3.89
N GLU A 88 -15.10 -18.12 -4.74
CA GLU A 88 -14.77 -19.51 -4.44
C GLU A 88 -13.74 -19.64 -3.32
N THR A 89 -12.88 -18.64 -3.11
CA THR A 89 -11.94 -18.61 -1.98
C THR A 89 -12.69 -18.44 -0.66
N PHE A 90 -13.78 -17.67 -0.65
CA PHE A 90 -14.57 -17.42 0.56
C PHE A 90 -15.46 -18.61 0.95
N ASP A 91 -15.97 -19.36 -0.03
CA ASP A 91 -16.89 -20.47 0.21
C ASP A 91 -16.21 -21.79 0.63
N ARG A 92 -14.87 -21.81 0.74
CA ARG A 92 -14.08 -22.98 1.18
C ARG A 92 -14.15 -23.19 2.69
#